data_AF-A0A964MSF4-F1
#
_entry.id   AF-A0A964MSF4-F1
#
_cell.length_a   1.000
_cell.length_b   1.000
_cell.length_c   1.000
_cell.angle_alpha   90.00
_cell.angle_beta   90.00
_cell.angle_gamma   90.00
#
_symmetry.space_group_name_H-M   'P 1'
#
loop_
_entity.id
_entity.type
_entity.pdbx_description
1 polymer ?
#
loop_
_entity_poly.entity_id
_entity_poly.type
_entity_poly.pdbx_seq_one_letter_code
_entity_poly.pdbx_strand_id
1 'polypeptide(L)'
;MVALSPDGMSLVYGANQQLYLRKMGNPLGGSWIGDRLLLGQASPRGLVEVPAGGGTAKLLVSVDESKSEWAHGPRLIAGGRALRFTLRTGSQGCDDSSIVIHELATGRRTVLVNGGTDARVLSTGHLAYFREATMPFDEHQMMVTGGLRARCSDHRRSRARVAQSPGTTGAHDCASARFYDWRLRVGPVA
;
A
#
# COMPACT_ATOMS: atom_id res chain seq x y z
N MET A 1 3.77 8.87 17.25
CA MET A 1 2.68 7.91 17.59
C MET A 1 1.60 8.02 16.54
N VAL A 2 1.05 6.90 16.08
CA VAL A 2 -0.09 6.84 15.16
C VAL A 2 -1.04 5.76 15.70
N ALA A 3 -2.31 6.09 15.89
CA ALA A 3 -3.33 5.18 16.40
C ALA A 3 -4.63 5.37 15.61
N LEU A 4 -5.31 4.28 15.28
CA LEU A 4 -6.62 4.28 14.64
C LEU A 4 -7.71 4.03 15.70
N SER A 5 -8.85 4.69 15.56
CA SER A 5 -10.04 4.39 16.37
C SER A 5 -10.54 2.97 16.10
N PRO A 6 -11.27 2.34 17.04
CA PRO A 6 -11.76 0.96 16.88
C PRO A 6 -12.65 0.76 15.64
N ASP A 7 -13.37 1.80 15.22
CA ASP A 7 -14.20 1.81 14.00
C ASP A 7 -13.41 2.07 12.72
N GLY A 8 -12.10 2.35 12.82
CA GLY A 8 -11.22 2.70 11.71
C GLY A 8 -11.53 4.05 11.05
N MET A 9 -12.49 4.82 11.56
CA MET A 9 -12.95 6.08 10.93
C MET A 9 -12.20 7.30 11.41
N SER A 10 -11.32 7.15 12.40
CA SER A 10 -10.48 8.23 12.92
C SER A 10 -9.04 7.79 13.12
N LEU A 11 -8.12 8.72 12.87
CA LEU A 11 -6.70 8.56 13.14
C LEU A 11 -6.26 9.64 14.12
N VAL A 12 -5.55 9.25 15.18
CA VAL A 12 -4.74 10.13 16.00
C VAL A 12 -3.29 9.98 15.60
N TYR A 13 -2.61 11.09 15.29
CA TYR A 13 -1.19 11.08 15.00
C TYR A 13 -0.47 12.23 15.70
N GLY A 14 0.78 11.97 16.10
CA GLY A 14 1.66 12.95 16.70
C GLY A 14 2.55 13.61 15.66
N ALA A 15 2.52 14.94 15.62
CA ALA A 15 3.42 15.78 14.83
C ALA A 15 3.60 17.13 15.54
N ASN A 16 4.72 17.83 15.32
CA ASN A 16 4.94 19.16 15.90
C ASN A 16 4.68 19.24 17.43
N GLN A 17 5.05 18.19 18.17
CA GLN A 17 4.80 18.05 19.61
C GLN A 17 3.32 18.12 20.03
N GLN A 18 2.39 17.91 19.10
CA GLN A 18 0.95 17.90 19.32
C GLN A 18 0.31 16.60 18.81
N LEU A 19 -0.88 16.30 19.31
CA LEU A 19 -1.73 15.22 18.81
C LEU A 19 -2.82 15.80 17.92
N TYR A 20 -2.98 15.23 16.73
CA TYR A 20 -4.01 15.59 15.77
C TYR A 20 -5.00 14.44 15.61
N LEU A 21 -6.29 14.74 15.75
CA LEU A 21 -7.40 13.82 15.44
C LEU A 21 -7.95 14.14 14.05
N ARG A 22 -8.11 13.10 13.22
CA ARG A 22 -8.69 13.23 11.88
C ARG A 22 -9.78 12.19 11.65
N LYS A 23 -10.95 12.61 11.18
CA LYS A 23 -11.94 11.72 10.57
C LYS A 23 -11.55 11.35 9.14
N MET A 24 -11.74 10.09 8.78
CA MET A 24 -11.43 9.53 7.47
C MET A 24 -12.40 8.41 7.11
N GLY A 25 -12.67 8.23 5.81
CA GLY A 25 -13.35 7.04 5.33
C GLY A 25 -12.35 5.89 5.19
N ASN A 26 -12.58 4.76 5.87
CA ASN A 26 -11.82 3.51 5.83
C ASN A 26 -10.35 3.60 5.31
N PRO A 27 -9.32 3.64 6.18
CA PRO A 27 -7.92 3.78 5.78
C PRO A 27 -7.47 2.68 4.82
N LEU A 28 -6.98 3.10 3.65
CA LEU A 28 -6.33 2.25 2.65
C LEU A 28 -4.82 2.50 2.64
N GLY A 29 -4.20 2.30 3.81
CA GLY A 29 -2.76 2.44 3.98
C GLY A 29 -2.27 3.90 3.92
N GLY A 30 -1.06 4.13 4.43
CA GLY A 30 -0.51 5.48 4.51
C GLY A 30 0.99 5.54 4.66
N SER A 31 1.54 6.72 4.44
CA SER A 31 2.95 6.99 4.60
C SER A 31 3.24 8.43 5.03
N TRP A 32 4.26 8.59 5.86
CA TRP A 32 4.83 9.90 6.19
C TRP A 32 5.94 10.27 5.21
N ILE A 33 6.01 11.56 4.87
CA ILE A 33 7.13 12.18 4.16
C ILE A 33 7.33 13.62 4.62
N GLY A 34 8.36 13.84 5.45
CA GLY A 34 8.52 15.10 6.16
C GLY A 34 7.23 15.46 6.92
N ASP A 35 6.76 16.68 6.72
CA ASP A 35 5.54 17.20 7.36
C ASP A 35 4.25 16.88 6.59
N ARG A 36 4.22 15.75 5.89
CA ARG A 36 3.08 15.34 5.06
C ARG A 36 2.73 13.89 5.29
N LEU A 37 1.44 13.64 5.51
CA LEU A 37 0.86 12.31 5.63
C LEU A 37 0.08 12.00 4.34
N LEU A 38 0.53 11.00 3.60
CA LEU A 38 -0.16 10.45 2.44
C LEU A 38 -1.08 9.32 2.90
N LEU A 39 -2.35 9.35 2.49
CA LEU A 39 -3.34 8.35 2.87
C LEU A 39 -4.16 7.91 1.67
N GLY A 40 -4.41 6.61 1.57
CA GLY A 40 -5.56 6.11 0.82
C GLY A 40 -6.80 6.14 1.72
N GLN A 41 -7.94 6.57 1.18
CA GLN A 41 -9.19 6.63 1.94
C GLN A 41 -10.41 6.49 1.02
N ALA A 42 -11.54 6.12 1.61
CA ALA A 42 -12.81 5.93 0.90
C ALA A 42 -13.58 7.24 0.67
N SER A 43 -13.28 8.32 1.40
CA SER A 43 -13.98 9.61 1.26
C SER A 43 -13.08 10.82 1.59
N PRO A 44 -12.83 11.74 0.62
CA PRO A 44 -13.03 11.53 -0.83
C PRO A 44 -12.24 10.32 -1.31
N ARG A 45 -12.80 9.58 -2.27
CA ARG A 45 -12.24 8.31 -2.74
C ARG A 45 -10.93 8.56 -3.49
N GLY A 46 -9.87 7.91 -3.03
CA GLY A 46 -8.56 7.96 -3.68
C GLY A 46 -7.41 8.22 -2.71
N LEU A 47 -6.37 8.92 -3.18
CA LEU A 47 -5.18 9.24 -2.41
C LEU A 47 -5.14 10.72 -2.06
N VAL A 48 -4.90 11.01 -0.79
CA VAL A 48 -4.85 12.36 -0.26
C VAL A 48 -3.54 12.66 0.44
N GLU A 49 -3.21 13.94 0.52
CA GLU A 49 -2.14 14.49 1.35
C GLU A 49 -2.77 15.29 2.51
N VAL A 50 -2.25 15.08 3.71
CA VAL A 50 -2.64 15.80 4.93
C VAL A 50 -1.41 16.48 5.50
N PRO A 51 -1.46 17.80 5.77
CA PRO A 51 -0.37 18.48 6.47
C PRO A 51 -0.17 17.88 7.87
N ALA A 52 1.09 17.79 8.33
CA ALA A 52 1.41 17.27 9.66
C ALA A 52 0.78 18.08 10.79
N GLY A 53 0.53 19.38 10.58
CA GLY A 53 -0.19 20.23 11.52
C GLY A 53 -1.71 20.01 11.56
N GLY A 54 -2.23 18.96 10.91
CA GLY A 54 -3.65 18.80 10.68
C GLY A 54 -4.19 19.69 9.56
N GLY A 55 -5.52 19.76 9.45
CA GLY A 55 -6.22 20.56 8.45
C GLY A 55 -6.87 19.75 7.31
N THR A 56 -7.22 20.47 6.24
CA THR A 56 -7.94 19.92 5.09
C THR A 56 -7.03 19.02 4.26
N ALA A 57 -7.50 17.82 3.95
CA ALA A 57 -6.78 16.92 3.06
C ALA A 57 -6.89 17.39 1.62
N LYS A 58 -5.76 17.41 0.91
CA LYS A 58 -5.71 17.68 -0.52
C LYS A 58 -5.80 16.37 -1.29
N LEU A 59 -6.76 16.26 -2.22
CA LEU A 59 -6.82 15.12 -3.13
C LEU A 59 -5.63 15.18 -4.11
N LEU A 60 -4.84 14.10 -4.14
CA LEU A 60 -3.72 13.95 -5.08
C LEU A 60 -4.12 13.05 -6.26
N VAL A 61 -4.87 11.98 -5.99
CA VAL A 61 -5.31 11.02 -7.01
C VAL A 61 -6.77 10.66 -6.75
N SER A 62 -7.66 10.98 -7.67
CA SER A 62 -9.04 10.44 -7.69
C SER A 62 -9.03 9.00 -8.18
N VAL A 63 -10.10 8.24 -8.03
CA VAL A 63 -10.23 6.90 -8.63
C VAL A 63 -11.54 6.79 -9.39
N ASP A 64 -11.60 5.90 -10.37
CA ASP A 64 -12.79 5.69 -11.19
C ASP A 64 -13.83 4.84 -10.45
N GLU A 65 -14.85 5.50 -9.90
CA GLU A 65 -15.93 4.83 -9.16
C GLU A 65 -16.74 3.88 -10.03
N SER A 66 -16.89 4.18 -11.32
CA SER A 66 -17.64 3.31 -12.25
C SER A 66 -16.97 1.95 -12.44
N LYS A 67 -15.65 1.90 -12.22
CA LYS A 67 -14.84 0.67 -12.24
C LYS A 67 -14.62 0.07 -10.85
N SER A 68 -15.27 0.62 -9.83
CA SER A 68 -15.05 0.26 -8.43
C SER A 68 -13.57 0.35 -8.03
N GLU A 69 -12.86 1.35 -8.55
CA GLU A 69 -11.45 1.52 -8.25
C GLU A 69 -11.21 1.92 -6.79
N TRP A 70 -10.08 1.48 -6.25
CA TRP A 70 -9.53 1.98 -5.00
C TRP A 70 -8.01 1.95 -5.01
N ALA A 71 -7.43 3.00 -4.43
CA ALA A 71 -6.00 3.20 -4.38
C ALA A 71 -5.49 2.96 -2.94
N HIS A 72 -4.46 2.13 -2.82
CA HIS A 72 -3.92 1.65 -1.55
C HIS A 72 -2.43 1.96 -1.41
N GLY A 73 -2.03 2.33 -0.19
CA GLY A 73 -0.64 2.38 0.25
C GLY A 73 0.24 3.35 -0.57
N PRO A 74 -0.12 4.65 -0.67
CA PRO A 74 0.65 5.63 -1.43
C PRO A 74 2.06 5.82 -0.86
N ARG A 75 3.05 6.03 -1.74
CA ARG A 75 4.38 6.56 -1.39
C ARG A 75 4.83 7.51 -2.49
N LEU A 76 5.45 8.61 -2.10
CA LEU A 76 6.19 9.47 -3.03
C LEU A 76 7.47 8.75 -3.48
N ILE A 77 7.77 8.91 -4.77
CA ILE A 77 8.97 8.42 -5.44
C ILE A 77 9.53 9.51 -6.37
N ALA A 78 10.68 9.25 -6.99
CA ALA A 78 11.31 10.13 -7.96
C ALA A 78 11.52 11.55 -7.40
N GLY A 79 11.98 11.64 -6.15
CA GLY A 79 12.19 12.91 -5.45
C GLY A 79 10.91 13.71 -5.19
N GLY A 80 9.75 13.07 -5.17
CA GLY A 80 8.47 13.72 -4.93
C GLY A 80 7.68 14.09 -6.19
N ARG A 81 8.16 13.72 -7.39
CA ARG A 81 7.46 14.01 -8.66
C ARG A 81 6.29 13.07 -8.96
N ALA A 82 6.28 11.88 -8.36
CA ALA A 82 5.25 10.90 -8.62
C ALA A 82 4.88 10.09 -7.37
N LEU A 83 3.69 9.50 -7.41
CA LEU A 83 3.18 8.56 -6.43
C LEU A 83 3.21 7.14 -6.98
N ARG A 84 3.74 6.21 -6.20
CA ARG A 84 3.55 4.77 -6.40
C ARG A 84 2.48 4.27 -5.44
N PHE A 85 1.55 3.47 -5.93
CA PHE A 85 0.47 2.89 -5.14
C PHE A 85 -0.05 1.59 -5.76
N THR A 86 -0.86 0.86 -5.02
CA THR A 86 -1.62 -0.27 -5.55
C THR A 86 -3.00 0.21 -5.98
N LEU A 87 -3.35 0.02 -7.25
CA LEU A 87 -4.70 0.23 -7.76
C LEU A 87 -5.42 -1.11 -7.79
N ARG A 88 -6.63 -1.18 -7.24
CA ARG A 88 -7.48 -2.37 -7.33
C ARG A 88 -8.77 -2.01 -8.05
N THR A 89 -9.25 -2.93 -8.88
CA THR A 89 -10.53 -2.84 -9.61
C THR A 89 -11.45 -3.98 -9.17
N GLY A 90 -12.77 -3.78 -9.26
CA GLY A 90 -13.73 -4.85 -8.98
C GLY A 90 -13.70 -5.36 -7.53
N SER A 91 -14.29 -6.55 -7.31
CA SER A 91 -14.63 -6.98 -5.96
C SER A 91 -13.55 -7.79 -5.23
N GLN A 92 -12.90 -8.84 -5.75
CA GLN A 92 -12.18 -9.77 -4.83
C GLN A 92 -10.93 -10.53 -5.34
N GLY A 93 -10.35 -10.27 -6.53
CA GLY A 93 -9.12 -10.96 -6.96
C GLY A 93 -7.81 -10.23 -6.64
N CYS A 94 -6.73 -10.95 -6.25
CA CYS A 94 -5.39 -10.35 -6.25
C CYS A 94 -4.88 -10.08 -7.69
N ASP A 95 -5.45 -10.76 -8.71
CA ASP A 95 -5.21 -10.50 -10.14
C ASP A 95 -5.83 -9.17 -10.62
N ASP A 96 -6.85 -8.67 -9.91
CA ASP A 96 -7.51 -7.39 -10.18
C ASP A 96 -6.77 -6.21 -9.52
N SER A 97 -5.47 -6.38 -9.28
CA SER A 97 -4.61 -5.36 -8.68
C SER A 97 -3.45 -5.01 -9.58
N SER A 98 -3.01 -3.76 -9.51
CA SER A 98 -1.90 -3.25 -10.30
C SER A 98 -1.02 -2.35 -9.47
N ILE A 99 0.28 -2.39 -9.71
CA ILE A 99 1.22 -1.39 -9.20
C ILE A 99 1.26 -0.24 -10.19
N VAL A 100 0.88 0.95 -9.73
CA VAL A 100 0.72 2.13 -10.58
C VAL A 100 1.64 3.23 -10.12
N ILE A 101 2.22 3.94 -11.09
CA ILE A 101 2.83 5.25 -10.91
C ILE A 101 1.86 6.32 -11.43
N HIS A 102 1.67 7.37 -10.64
CA HIS A 102 0.96 8.58 -11.04
C HIS A 102 1.88 9.79 -10.92
N GLU A 103 2.14 10.44 -12.05
CA GLU A 103 2.90 11.69 -12.09
C GLU A 103 2.04 12.86 -11.63
N LEU A 104 2.54 13.61 -10.65
CA LEU A 104 1.75 14.67 -10.01
C LEU A 104 1.56 15.91 -10.90
N ALA A 105 2.53 16.20 -11.77
CA ALA A 105 2.48 17.38 -12.63
C ALA A 105 1.48 17.23 -13.78
N THR A 106 1.37 16.03 -14.35
CA THR A 106 0.58 15.75 -15.57
C THR A 106 -0.69 14.95 -15.29
N GLY A 107 -0.78 14.32 -14.12
CA GLY A 107 -1.83 13.36 -13.81
C GLY A 107 -1.68 12.01 -14.52
N ARG A 108 -0.63 11.80 -15.30
CA ARG A 108 -0.42 10.60 -16.10
C ARG A 108 -0.26 9.37 -15.21
N ARG A 109 -0.99 8.30 -15.52
CA ARG A 109 -0.86 6.99 -14.86
C ARG A 109 -0.11 6.01 -15.75
N THR A 110 0.81 5.27 -15.14
CA THR A 110 1.52 4.15 -15.77
C THR A 110 1.35 2.91 -14.90
N VAL A 111 0.89 1.82 -15.48
CA VAL A 111 0.90 0.51 -14.81
C VAL A 111 2.30 -0.08 -14.94
N LEU A 112 2.93 -0.39 -13.82
CA LEU A 112 4.24 -1.07 -13.79
C LEU A 112 4.10 -2.59 -13.82
N VAL A 113 3.12 -3.10 -13.08
CA VAL A 113 2.91 -4.54 -12.87
C VAL A 113 1.42 -4.80 -12.75
N ASN A 114 0.93 -5.79 -13.50
CA ASN A 114 -0.41 -6.38 -13.31
C ASN A 114 -0.32 -7.55 -12.31
N GLY A 115 -1.31 -7.70 -11.43
CA GLY A 115 -1.38 -8.74 -10.42
C GLY A 115 -0.45 -8.54 -9.20
N GLY A 116 -0.04 -7.29 -8.92
CA GLY A 116 0.90 -6.96 -7.85
C GLY A 116 0.36 -5.96 -6.82
N THR A 117 0.73 -6.14 -5.55
CA THR A 117 0.37 -5.23 -4.44
C THR A 117 1.58 -4.85 -3.57
N ASP A 118 1.42 -3.78 -2.79
CA ASP A 118 2.32 -3.39 -1.69
C ASP A 118 3.78 -3.16 -2.07
N ALA A 119 3.98 -2.65 -3.28
CA ALA A 119 5.31 -2.48 -3.82
C ALA A 119 6.17 -1.46 -3.04
N ARG A 120 7.47 -1.77 -2.95
CA ARG A 120 8.52 -0.97 -2.33
C ARG A 120 9.66 -0.82 -3.33
N VAL A 121 10.09 0.43 -3.55
CA VAL A 121 11.35 0.70 -4.25
C VAL A 121 12.48 0.49 -3.24
N LEU A 122 13.46 -0.34 -3.62
CA LEU A 122 14.66 -0.61 -2.85
C LEU A 122 15.78 0.31 -3.33
N SER A 123 16.68 0.70 -2.42
CA SER A 123 17.85 1.52 -2.74
C SER A 123 18.79 0.89 -3.78
N THR A 124 18.65 -0.42 -4.02
CA THR A 124 19.38 -1.18 -5.04
C THR A 124 18.82 -1.01 -6.46
N GLY A 125 17.83 -0.13 -6.68
CA GLY A 125 17.20 0.04 -8.00
C GLY A 125 16.28 -1.12 -8.37
N HIS A 126 15.58 -1.67 -7.38
CA HIS A 126 14.63 -2.77 -7.57
C HIS A 126 13.27 -2.41 -7.01
N LEU A 127 12.21 -2.90 -7.65
CA LEU A 127 10.86 -2.89 -7.11
C LEU A 127 10.57 -4.28 -6.53
N ALA A 128 10.37 -4.33 -5.22
CA ALA A 128 9.88 -5.53 -4.52
C ALA A 128 8.38 -5.41 -4.29
N TYR A 129 7.62 -6.49 -4.45
CA TYR A 129 6.17 -6.50 -4.22
C TYR A 129 5.65 -7.85 -3.69
N PHE A 130 4.38 -7.88 -3.27
CA PHE A 130 3.75 -9.08 -2.71
C PHE A 130 3.91 -10.30 -3.63
N ARG A 131 4.11 -11.49 -3.03
CA ARG A 131 4.60 -12.75 -3.65
C ARG A 131 6.13 -12.84 -3.84
N GLU A 132 6.90 -12.06 -3.07
CA GLU A 132 8.38 -12.10 -3.05
C GLU A 132 9.02 -11.92 -4.44
N ALA A 133 8.32 -11.17 -5.27
CA ALA A 133 8.76 -10.79 -6.59
C ALA A 133 9.66 -9.56 -6.49
N THR A 134 10.80 -9.61 -7.18
CA THR A 134 11.66 -8.44 -7.35
C THR A 134 11.88 -8.20 -8.84
N MET A 135 11.96 -6.95 -9.26
CA MET A 135 12.31 -6.62 -10.64
C MET A 135 13.16 -5.35 -10.70
N PRO A 136 14.08 -5.24 -11.66
CA PRO A 136 14.83 -4.00 -11.87
C PRO A 136 13.89 -2.82 -12.13
N PHE A 137 14.14 -1.70 -11.47
CA PHE A 137 13.32 -0.50 -11.54
C PHE A 137 14.21 0.74 -11.55
N ASP A 138 14.04 1.57 -12.57
CA ASP A 138 14.66 2.88 -12.66
C ASP A 138 13.68 3.91 -12.08
N GLU A 139 14.03 4.48 -10.92
CA GLU A 139 13.21 5.48 -10.25
C GLU A 139 13.23 6.85 -10.96
N HIS A 140 14.30 7.19 -11.67
CA HIS A 140 14.39 8.44 -12.43
C HIS A 140 13.46 8.42 -13.64
N GLN A 141 13.43 7.28 -14.34
CA GLN A 141 12.56 7.04 -15.50
C GLN A 141 11.16 6.54 -15.11
N MET A 142 10.96 6.17 -13.85
CA MET A 142 9.70 5.65 -13.31
C MET A 142 9.21 4.42 -14.08
N MET A 143 10.13 3.50 -14.40
CA MET A 143 9.82 2.31 -15.20
C MET A 143 10.56 1.07 -14.74
N VAL A 144 9.94 -0.07 -15.02
CA VAL A 144 10.57 -1.38 -14.91
C VAL A 144 11.53 -1.54 -16.09
N THR A 145 12.78 -1.93 -15.81
CA THR A 145 13.84 -2.04 -16.82
C THR A 145 14.25 -3.48 -17.12
N GLY A 146 13.64 -4.46 -16.45
CA GLY A 146 13.95 -5.87 -16.66
C GLY A 146 12.83 -6.79 -16.21
N GLY A 147 12.98 -8.07 -16.55
CA GLY A 147 12.02 -9.11 -16.20
C GLY A 147 11.96 -9.41 -14.70
N LEU A 148 10.88 -10.08 -14.31
CA LEU A 148 10.67 -10.60 -12.97
C LEU A 148 11.84 -11.50 -12.55
N ARG A 149 12.46 -11.18 -11.42
CA ARG A 149 13.39 -12.05 -10.71
C ARG A 149 12.67 -12.63 -9.50
N ALA A 150 12.23 -13.88 -9.64
CA ALA A 150 11.77 -14.65 -8.51
C ALA A 150 12.98 -15.14 -7.70
N ARG A 151 13.10 -14.73 -6.43
CA ARG A 151 13.78 -15.49 -5.36
C ARG A 151 13.73 -14.80 -4.00
N CYS A 152 13.18 -15.52 -3.02
CA CYS A 152 13.86 -15.79 -1.75
C CYS A 152 13.82 -17.31 -1.51
N SER A 153 14.96 -17.90 -1.20
CA SER A 153 15.13 -19.35 -1.00
C SER A 153 14.75 -19.79 0.41
N ASP A 154 14.09 -20.95 0.48
CA ASP A 154 14.01 -21.92 1.58
C ASP A 154 13.26 -21.51 2.87
N HIS A 155 11.95 -21.78 2.87
CA HIS A 155 11.30 -22.27 4.09
C HIS A 155 10.75 -23.65 3.77
N ARG A 156 11.39 -24.69 4.33
CA ARG A 156 10.87 -26.07 4.30
C ARG A 156 9.38 -26.03 4.61
N ARG A 157 8.54 -26.32 3.62
CA ARG A 157 7.19 -26.81 3.89
C ARG A 157 7.36 -28.18 4.53
N SER A 158 7.27 -28.27 5.85
CA SER A 158 6.91 -29.54 6.48
C SER A 158 5.55 -29.93 5.92
N ARG A 159 5.53 -30.87 4.97
CA ARG A 159 4.30 -31.54 4.54
C ARG A 159 3.77 -32.35 5.72
N ALA A 160 2.90 -31.75 6.54
CA ALA A 160 1.91 -32.54 7.24
C ALA A 160 0.87 -32.98 6.18
N ARG A 161 0.78 -34.29 5.92
CA ARG A 161 -0.30 -34.85 5.11
C ARG A 161 -1.60 -34.59 5.86
N VAL A 162 -2.45 -33.74 5.31
CA VAL A 162 -3.87 -33.71 5.64
C VAL A 162 -4.59 -34.31 4.44
N ALA A 163 -5.38 -35.35 4.71
CA ALA A 163 -6.18 -36.04 3.71
C ALA A 163 -7.14 -35.06 3.02
N GLN A 164 -7.20 -35.12 1.69
CA GLN A 164 -8.09 -34.31 0.86
C GLN A 164 -9.50 -34.93 0.83
N SER A 165 -10.53 -34.11 1.08
CA SER A 165 -11.87 -34.33 0.52
C SER A 165 -12.05 -33.43 -0.71
N PRO A 166 -12.68 -33.89 -1.79
CA PRO A 166 -12.73 -33.14 -3.04
C PRO A 166 -13.87 -32.11 -3.05
N GLY A 167 -13.59 -30.92 -3.57
CA GLY A 167 -14.61 -29.98 -4.02
C GLY A 167 -14.56 -28.62 -3.34
N THR A 168 -13.70 -27.72 -3.83
CA THR A 168 -14.00 -26.30 -4.03
C THR A 168 -12.81 -25.63 -4.73
N THR A 169 -13.07 -25.04 -5.89
CA THR A 169 -12.13 -24.21 -6.65
C THR A 169 -11.73 -23.03 -5.78
N GLY A 170 -10.45 -22.94 -5.42
CA GLY A 170 -9.95 -21.96 -4.46
C GLY A 170 -9.96 -20.54 -5.00
N ALA A 171 -10.95 -19.74 -4.61
CA ALA A 171 -10.80 -18.30 -4.57
C ALA A 171 -9.84 -17.96 -3.43
N HIS A 172 -8.67 -17.43 -3.77
CA HIS A 172 -7.70 -16.97 -2.77
C HIS A 172 -8.16 -15.63 -2.19
N ASP A 173 -8.78 -15.70 -1.02
CA ASP A 173 -9.25 -14.54 -0.28
C ASP A 173 -8.07 -13.73 0.30
N CYS A 174 -7.68 -12.67 -0.43
CA CYS A 174 -6.68 -11.69 0.00
C CYS A 174 -7.12 -10.93 1.28
N ALA A 175 -8.38 -11.03 1.76
CA ALA A 175 -8.85 -10.38 2.99
C ALA A 175 -8.42 -11.08 4.30
N SER A 176 -7.89 -12.30 4.22
CA SER A 176 -7.58 -13.13 5.39
C SER A 176 -6.12 -13.06 5.89
N ALA A 177 -5.24 -12.32 5.20
CA ALA A 177 -3.88 -12.07 5.66
C ALA A 177 -3.86 -11.06 6.82
N ARG A 178 -4.28 -11.50 8.01
CA ARG A 178 -4.12 -10.78 9.27
C ARG A 178 -2.62 -10.65 9.59
N PHE A 179 -1.97 -9.61 9.08
CA PHE A 179 -0.73 -9.09 9.64
C PHE A 179 -1.02 -7.78 10.40
N TYR A 180 -1.76 -7.92 11.50
CA TYR A 180 -1.76 -6.98 12.61
C TYR A 180 -1.43 -7.76 13.90
N ASP A 181 -0.25 -8.38 14.00
CA ASP A 181 0.32 -8.72 15.31
C ASP A 181 1.36 -7.65 15.65
N TRP A 182 0.93 -6.66 16.45
CA TRP A 182 1.73 -5.51 16.88
C TRP A 182 2.27 -5.71 18.30
N ARG A 183 2.61 -6.93 18.74
CA ARG A 183 3.22 -7.12 20.06
C ARG A 183 4.59 -6.45 20.18
N LEU A 184 4.59 -5.20 20.64
CA LEU A 184 5.76 -4.51 21.19
C LEU A 184 6.09 -5.17 22.54
N ARG A 185 7.23 -5.87 22.63
CA ARG A 185 7.86 -6.16 23.91
C ARG A 185 8.54 -4.89 24.40
N VAL A 186 7.96 -4.25 25.40
CA VAL A 186 8.64 -3.22 26.18
C VAL A 186 9.64 -3.89 27.13
N GLY A 187 10.93 -3.61 26.95
CA GLY A 187 11.95 -3.91 27.95
C GLY A 187 11.96 -2.82 29.03
N PRO A 188 12.38 -3.13 30.27
CA PRO A 188 12.37 -2.15 31.36
C PRO A 188 13.41 -1.06 31.12
N VAL A 189 13.01 0.17 31.41
CA VAL A 189 13.85 1.37 31.38
C VAL A 189 14.64 1.42 32.68
N ALA A 190 15.96 1.63 32.58
CA ALA A 190 16.84 1.97 33.70
C ALA A 190 16.96 3.49 33.82
#